data_AF-A0A3A0UTM7-F1
#
_entry.id   AF-A0A3A0UTM7-F1
#
_cell.length_a   1.000
_cell.length_b   1.000
_cell.length_c   1.000
_cell.angle_alpha   90.00
_cell.angle_beta   90.00
_cell.angle_gamma   90.00
#
_symmetry.space_group_name_H-M   'P 1'
#
loop_
_entity.id
_entity.type
_entity.pdbx_description
1 polymer ?
#
loop_
_entity_poly.entity_id
_entity_poly.type
_entity_poly.pdbx_seq_one_letter_code
_entity_poly.pdbx_strand_id
1 'polypeptide(L)'
;VYSQFFGDSVKLTEGTELTWMRQPHYYMGLYSYTYSAGLTIGTVMSQRIQTEGQPAVDAWLETLKAGGSKSPVELADIAGIDIRTDAPLKSTIGYIGKLVDELEMLTDEIEAEQ
;
A
#
# COMPACT_ATOMS: atom_id res chain seq x y z
N VAL A 1 -5.44 1.97 20.09
CA VAL A 1 -5.18 2.00 18.64
C VAL A 1 -3.93 2.81 18.32
N TYR A 2 -3.89 4.13 18.54
CA TYR A 2 -2.70 4.94 18.20
C TYR A 2 -1.40 4.53 18.91
N SER A 3 -1.44 4.27 20.21
CA SER A 3 -0.25 3.79 20.95
C SER A 3 0.26 2.43 20.46
N GLN A 4 -0.63 1.56 19.99
CA GLN A 4 -0.25 0.26 19.40
C GLN A 4 0.33 0.43 17.99
N PHE A 5 -0.21 1.37 17.20
CA PHE A 5 0.24 1.62 15.83
C PHE A 5 1.59 2.33 15.77
N PHE A 6 1.77 3.37 16.58
CA PHE A 6 2.99 4.20 16.54
C PHE A 6 4.09 3.74 17.52
N GLY A 7 3.78 2.88 18.48
CA GLY A 7 4.75 2.47 19.51
C GLY A 7 5.33 3.68 20.26
N ASP A 8 6.66 3.74 20.32
CA ASP A 8 7.45 4.82 20.92
C ASP A 8 7.99 5.82 19.88
N SER A 9 7.68 5.64 18.59
CA SER A 9 8.17 6.51 17.50
C SER A 9 7.65 7.95 17.57
N VAL A 10 6.53 8.20 18.28
CA VAL A 10 5.95 9.54 18.43
C VAL A 10 5.44 9.79 19.86
N LYS A 11 5.50 11.05 20.29
CA LYS A 11 4.86 11.49 21.54
C LYS A 11 3.39 11.83 21.28
N LEU A 12 2.47 11.08 21.89
CA LEU A 12 1.04 11.39 21.84
C LEU A 12 0.72 12.59 22.75
N THR A 13 -0.05 13.54 22.24
CA THR A 13 -0.49 14.74 22.99
C THR A 13 -1.95 14.62 23.41
N GLU A 14 -2.36 15.41 24.40
CA GLU A 14 -3.77 15.57 24.77
C GLU A 14 -4.62 15.91 23.54
N GLY A 15 -5.79 15.27 23.42
CA GLY A 15 -6.69 15.40 22.28
C GLY A 15 -6.42 14.44 21.12
N THR A 16 -5.29 13.70 21.12
CA THR A 16 -5.03 12.68 20.08
C THR A 16 -6.12 11.61 20.04
N GLU A 17 -6.65 11.25 21.20
CA GLU A 17 -7.75 10.31 21.39
C GLU A 17 -9.06 10.76 20.74
N LEU A 18 -9.21 12.05 20.41
CA LEU A 18 -10.39 12.62 19.76
C LEU A 18 -10.27 12.67 18.23
N THR A 19 -9.17 12.18 17.65
CA THR A 19 -8.93 12.23 16.20
C THR A 19 -10.05 11.56 15.38
N TRP A 20 -10.73 10.55 15.94
CA TRP A 20 -11.85 9.89 15.28
C TRP A 20 -13.04 10.82 15.01
N MET A 21 -13.22 11.87 15.82
CA MET A 21 -14.34 12.80 15.68
C MET A 21 -14.30 13.60 14.37
N ARG A 22 -13.09 13.79 13.82
CA ARG A 22 -12.86 14.64 12.63
C ARG A 22 -12.60 13.87 11.34
N GLN A 23 -12.76 12.54 11.33
CA GLN A 23 -12.55 11.72 10.12
C GLN A 23 -13.89 11.29 9.50
N PRO A 24 -14.34 11.91 8.39
CA PRO A 24 -15.61 11.58 7.75
C PRO A 24 -15.71 10.12 7.29
N HIS A 25 -14.59 9.55 6.82
CA HIS A 25 -14.56 8.19 6.29
C HIS A 25 -14.89 7.11 7.33
N TYR A 26 -14.75 7.39 8.64
CA TYR A 26 -15.14 6.45 9.69
C TYR A 26 -16.66 6.23 9.74
N TYR A 27 -17.43 7.15 9.17
CA TYR A 27 -18.88 7.05 9.06
C TYR A 27 -19.32 6.48 7.70
N MET A 28 -18.38 6.04 6.86
CA MET A 28 -18.64 5.44 5.53
C MET A 28 -18.43 3.91 5.52
N GLY A 29 -18.61 3.27 6.68
CA GLY A 29 -18.41 1.84 6.85
C GLY A 29 -16.96 1.45 6.60
N LEU A 30 -16.74 0.45 5.75
CA LEU A 30 -15.39 -0.06 5.49
C LEU A 30 -14.60 0.80 4.48
N TYR A 31 -15.16 1.83 3.86
CA TYR A 31 -14.55 2.57 2.74
C TYR A 31 -13.03 2.81 2.86
N SER A 32 -12.52 3.23 4.02
CA SER A 32 -11.08 3.48 4.23
C SER A 32 -10.16 2.29 3.90
N TYR A 33 -10.62 1.03 4.03
CA TYR A 33 -9.80 -0.14 3.70
C TYR A 33 -9.42 -0.18 2.21
N THR A 34 -10.25 0.41 1.36
CA THR A 34 -10.05 0.41 -0.10
C THR A 34 -8.76 1.13 -0.51
N TYR A 35 -8.32 2.13 0.27
CA TYR A 35 -7.02 2.77 0.06
C TYR A 35 -5.86 1.80 0.29
N SER A 36 -5.89 1.05 1.39
CA SER A 36 -4.85 0.05 1.69
C SER A 36 -4.86 -1.08 0.67
N ALA A 37 -6.04 -1.55 0.25
CA ALA A 37 -6.17 -2.57 -0.79
C ALA A 37 -5.65 -2.07 -2.15
N GLY A 38 -6.04 -0.84 -2.55
CA GLY A 38 -5.59 -0.22 -3.79
C GLY A 38 -4.08 0.03 -3.82
N LEU A 39 -3.50 0.51 -2.72
CA LEU A 39 -2.05 0.68 -2.60
C LEU A 39 -1.33 -0.66 -2.70
N THR A 40 -1.85 -1.70 -2.04
CA THR A 40 -1.29 -3.06 -2.11
C THR A 40 -1.22 -3.57 -3.56
N ILE A 41 -2.35 -3.53 -4.26
CA ILE A 41 -2.45 -3.96 -5.66
C ILE A 41 -1.52 -3.11 -6.54
N GLY A 42 -1.56 -1.78 -6.38
CA GLY A 42 -0.75 -0.85 -7.18
C GLY A 42 0.75 -1.06 -7.02
N THR A 43 1.23 -1.26 -5.79
CA THR A 43 2.65 -1.54 -5.50
C THR A 43 3.10 -2.87 -6.10
N VAL A 44 2.30 -3.93 -5.94
CA VAL A 44 2.63 -5.24 -6.54
C VAL A 44 2.61 -5.17 -8.06
N MET A 45 1.60 -4.52 -8.65
CA MET A 45 1.50 -4.35 -10.10
C MET A 45 2.69 -3.54 -10.66
N SER A 46 3.11 -2.48 -9.97
CA SER A 46 4.29 -1.70 -10.36
C SER A 46 5.56 -2.54 -10.37
N GLN A 47 5.80 -3.33 -9.33
CA GLN A 47 6.94 -4.24 -9.28
C GLN A 47 6.90 -5.25 -10.44
N ARG A 48 5.73 -5.85 -10.69
CA ARG A 48 5.55 -6.80 -11.79
C ARG A 48 5.81 -6.17 -13.16
N ILE A 49 5.36 -4.94 -13.39
CA ILE A 49 5.67 -4.22 -14.65
C ILE A 49 7.19 -4.05 -14.81
N GLN A 50 7.91 -3.72 -13.73
CA GLN A 50 9.36 -3.55 -13.77
C GLN A 50 10.10 -4.88 -14.01
N THR A 51 9.65 -5.97 -13.41
CA THR A 51 10.38 -7.26 -13.44
C THR A 51 9.94 -8.19 -14.57
N GLU A 52 8.65 -8.23 -14.90
CA GLU A 52 8.07 -9.12 -15.92
C GLU A 52 7.95 -8.41 -17.28
N GLY A 53 7.85 -7.07 -17.30
CA GLY A 53 7.75 -6.29 -18.53
C GLY A 53 6.38 -6.39 -19.21
N GLN A 54 6.39 -6.58 -20.53
CA GLN A 54 5.19 -6.51 -21.38
C GLN A 54 4.02 -7.42 -20.93
N PRO A 55 4.23 -8.69 -20.50
CA PRO A 55 3.14 -9.53 -20.02
C PRO A 55 2.35 -8.92 -18.85
N ALA A 56 3.03 -8.25 -17.91
CA ALA A 56 2.39 -7.58 -16.78
C ALA A 56 1.66 -6.30 -17.23
N VAL A 57 2.21 -5.58 -18.21
CA VAL A 57 1.54 -4.42 -18.83
C VAL A 57 0.24 -4.85 -19.51
N ASP A 58 0.26 -5.95 -20.28
CA ASP A 58 -0.92 -6.45 -20.97
C ASP A 58 -2.02 -6.87 -19.99
N ALA A 59 -1.66 -7.60 -18.92
CA ALA A 59 -2.59 -7.97 -17.85
C ALA A 59 -3.24 -6.75 -17.17
N TRP A 60 -2.44 -5.70 -16.93
CA TRP A 60 -2.95 -4.45 -16.38
C TRP A 60 -3.89 -3.72 -17.34
N LEU A 61 -3.55 -3.66 -18.63
CA LEU A 61 -4.41 -3.06 -19.65
C LEU A 61 -5.75 -3.81 -19.78
N GLU A 62 -5.75 -5.14 -19.70
CA GLU A 62 -6.99 -5.93 -19.67
C GLU A 62 -7.84 -5.63 -18.43
N THR A 63 -7.20 -5.45 -17.27
CA THR A 63 -7.89 -5.02 -16.04
C THR A 63 -8.56 -3.66 -16.22
N LEU A 64 -7.84 -2.69 -16.80
CA LEU A 64 -8.38 -1.34 -17.05
C LEU A 64 -9.54 -1.35 -18.06
N LYS A 65 -9.43 -2.15 -19.13
CA LYS A 65 -10.50 -2.31 -20.12
C LYS A 65 -11.79 -2.88 -19.51
N ALA A 66 -11.68 -3.74 -18.51
CA ALA A 66 -12.85 -4.29 -17.83
C ALA A 66 -13.64 -3.25 -17.02
N GLY A 67 -13.01 -2.13 -16.62
CA GLY A 67 -13.66 -1.06 -15.88
C GLY A 67 -14.46 -1.55 -14.67
N GLY A 68 -15.68 -1.04 -14.49
CA GLY A 68 -16.58 -1.45 -13.40
C GLY A 68 -17.43 -2.70 -13.68
N SER A 69 -17.14 -3.47 -14.74
CA SER A 69 -17.97 -4.62 -15.13
C SER A 69 -17.70 -5.91 -14.33
N LYS A 70 -16.66 -5.91 -13.49
CA LYS A 70 -16.20 -7.05 -12.70
C LYS A 70 -16.03 -6.68 -11.24
N SER A 71 -16.08 -7.67 -10.36
CA SER A 71 -15.78 -7.47 -8.94
C SER A 71 -14.30 -7.12 -8.71
N PRO A 72 -13.95 -6.46 -7.59
CA PRO A 72 -12.56 -6.13 -7.27
C PRO A 72 -11.63 -7.35 -7.24
N VAL A 73 -12.13 -8.50 -6.79
CA VAL A 73 -11.36 -9.75 -6.73
C VAL A 73 -11.08 -10.27 -8.14
N GLU A 74 -12.08 -10.28 -9.03
CA GLU A 74 -11.88 -10.69 -10.42
C GLU A 74 -10.94 -9.73 -11.17
N LEU A 75 -11.02 -8.43 -10.91
CA LEU A 75 -10.10 -7.44 -11.49
C LEU A 75 -8.66 -7.69 -11.03
N ALA A 76 -8.45 -7.96 -9.74
CA ALA A 76 -7.13 -8.31 -9.22
C ALA A 76 -6.60 -9.63 -9.80
N ASP A 77 -7.46 -10.63 -9.98
CA ASP A 77 -7.09 -11.89 -10.65
C ASP A 77 -6.67 -11.67 -12.11
N ILE A 78 -7.35 -10.81 -12.87
CA ILE A 78 -6.96 -10.44 -14.25
C ILE A 78 -5.59 -9.75 -14.24
N ALA A 79 -5.36 -8.85 -13.28
CA ALA A 79 -4.06 -8.24 -13.07
C ALA A 79 -3.00 -9.26 -12.63
N GLY A 80 -3.37 -10.50 -12.30
CA GLY A 80 -2.50 -11.58 -11.82
C GLY A 80 -2.09 -11.42 -10.35
N ILE A 81 -2.94 -10.82 -9.53
CA ILE A 81 -2.68 -10.53 -8.11
C ILE A 81 -3.79 -11.17 -7.26
N ASP A 82 -3.47 -12.25 -6.55
CA ASP A 82 -4.45 -12.94 -5.69
C ASP A 82 -4.59 -12.27 -4.31
N ILE A 83 -5.56 -11.37 -4.22
CA ILE A 83 -5.89 -10.63 -2.99
C ILE A 83 -6.70 -11.44 -1.96
N ARG A 84 -6.92 -12.74 -2.20
CA ARG A 84 -7.50 -13.66 -1.20
C ARG A 84 -6.47 -14.16 -0.20
N THR A 85 -5.18 -13.95 -0.49
CA THR A 85 -4.05 -14.33 0.35
C THR A 85 -3.42 -13.10 1.00
N ASP A 86 -2.56 -13.32 2.00
CA ASP A 86 -1.77 -12.25 2.62
C ASP A 86 -0.50 -11.88 1.83
N ALA A 87 -0.19 -12.62 0.76
CA ALA A 87 1.05 -12.47 0.01
C ALA A 87 1.20 -11.10 -0.66
N PRO A 88 0.18 -10.52 -1.32
CA PRO A 88 0.30 -9.17 -1.87
C PRO A 88 0.61 -8.12 -0.79
N LEU A 89 -0.07 -8.20 0.36
CA LEU A 89 0.14 -7.27 1.46
C LEU A 89 1.55 -7.38 2.04
N LYS A 90 2.03 -8.61 2.27
CA LYS A 90 3.41 -8.86 2.74
C LYS A 90 4.45 -8.36 1.74
N SER A 91 4.22 -8.56 0.44
CA SER A 91 5.10 -8.03 -0.62
C SER A 91 5.16 -6.51 -0.61
N THR A 92 4.01 -5.83 -0.49
CA THR A 92 3.95 -4.37 -0.38
C THR A 92 4.68 -3.85 0.85
N ILE A 93 4.46 -4.46 2.03
CA ILE A 93 5.18 -4.08 3.27
C ILE A 93 6.69 -4.29 3.10
N GLY A 94 7.11 -5.44 2.54
CA GLY A 94 8.53 -5.72 2.30
C GLY A 94 9.17 -4.73 1.33
N TYR A 95 8.47 -4.31 0.28
CA TYR A 95 8.95 -3.30 -0.65
C TYR A 95 9.11 -1.93 0.03
N ILE A 96 8.12 -1.49 0.81
CA ILE A 96 8.20 -0.23 1.57
C ILE A 96 9.36 -0.28 2.56
N GLY A 97 9.56 -1.41 3.25
CA GLY A 97 10.70 -1.61 4.16
C GLY A 97 12.04 -1.38 3.46
N LYS A 98 12.25 -1.97 2.28
CA LYS A 98 13.48 -1.76 1.50
C LYS A 98 13.70 -0.29 1.10
N LEU A 99 12.63 0.45 0.79
CA LEU A 99 12.76 1.88 0.47
C LEU A 99 13.15 2.70 1.71
N VAL A 100 12.70 2.31 2.90
CA VAL A 100 13.12 2.94 4.15
C VAL A 100 14.60 2.62 4.43
N ASP A 101 15.01 1.36 4.29
CA ASP A 101 16.42 0.94 4.45
C ASP A 101 17.35 1.70 3.48
N GLU A 102 16.91 1.87 2.21
CA GLU A 102 17.65 2.64 1.21
C GLU A 102 17.75 4.13 1.58
N LEU A 103 16.66 4.72 2.09
CA LEU A 103 16.64 6.10 2.54
C LEU A 103 17.61 6.33 3.72
N GLU A 104 17.63 5.43 4.71
CA GLU A 104 18.55 5.49 5.85
C GLU A 104 20.00 5.44 5.38
N MET A 105 20.34 4.46 4.54
CA MET A 105 21.69 4.31 3.99
C MET A 105 22.17 5.55 3.24
N LEU A 106 21.33 6.12 2.37
CA LEU A 106 21.67 7.33 1.61
C LEU A 106 21.81 8.56 2.52
N THR A 107 21.06 8.61 3.62
CA THR A 107 21.18 9.71 4.60
C THR A 107 22.51 9.64 5.32
N ASP A 108 22.92 8.45 5.78
CA ASP A 108 24.23 8.25 6.44
C ASP A 108 25.40 8.60 5.51
N GLU A 109 25.31 8.28 4.22
CA GLU A 109 26.31 8.66 3.21
C GLU A 109 26.43 10.19 3.08
N ILE A 110 25.30 10.89 2.98
CA ILE A 110 25.28 12.36 2.87
C ILE A 110 25.83 13.03 4.13
N GLU A 111 25.56 12.49 5.32
CA GLU A 111 26.06 13.04 6.59
C GLU A 111 27.56 12.75 6.80
N ALA A 112 28.06 11.60 6.33
CA ALA A 112 29.48 11.26 6.43
C ALA A 112 30.39 12.09 5.50
N GLU A 113 29.83 12.67 4.44
CA GLU A 113 30.54 13.57 3.52
C GLU A 113 30.61 15.04 4.00
N GLN A 114 29.92 15.39 5.09
CA GLN A 114 29.92 16.73 5.70
C GLN A 114 30.91 16.88 6.85
#